data_AF-A0A2N1RAB4-F1
#
_entry.id   AF-A0A2N1RAB4-F1
#
_cell.length_a   1.000
_cell.length_b   1.000
_cell.length_c   1.000
_cell.angle_alpha   90.00
_cell.angle_beta   90.00
_cell.angle_gamma   90.00
#
_symmetry.space_group_name_H-M   'P 1'
#
loop_
_entity.id
_entity.type
_entity.pdbx_description
1 polymer ?
#
loop_
_entity_poly.entity_id
_entity_poly.type
_entity_poly.pdbx_seq_one_letter_code
_entity_poly.pdbx_strand_id
1 'polypeptide(L)'
;MADGIGWEAPDSVARRRRDDIPLSVHHVIQRGNNRNYIYENTRDKHEFLAILSDAVEIHGASLLHYVLMDNHYHLLVRVGEQPLSRLLWYLNRHYTIYYNKRYNRSGTIYGGRYKSYMLGEQEKLYSTIRYIVQNPVKAGMVATAVEYRWSGHKEVLAEKGGGIVDRRALFGYFAPEVALALKCYVQCTESDNWSPKIGFATIIDRAKEAEER
;
A
#
# COMPACT_ATOMS: atom_id res chain seq x y z
N MET A 1 17.90 50.77 32.65
CA MET A 1 16.72 49.92 32.89
C MET A 1 15.85 50.01 31.65
N ALA A 2 16.17 49.19 30.65
CA ALA A 2 15.37 48.97 29.45
C ALA A 2 15.78 47.58 28.95
N ASP A 3 15.15 46.56 29.51
CA ASP A 3 15.45 45.16 29.22
C ASP A 3 14.84 44.80 27.87
N GLY A 4 15.72 44.50 26.91
CA GLY A 4 15.36 44.08 25.56
C GLY A 4 14.78 42.67 25.58
N ILE A 5 13.55 42.52 25.12
CA ILE A 5 12.93 41.22 24.87
C ILE A 5 13.48 40.71 23.53
N GLY A 6 14.47 39.82 23.60
CA GLY A 6 14.97 39.07 22.45
C GLY A 6 13.91 38.09 21.97
N TRP A 7 13.46 38.26 20.72
CA TRP A 7 12.65 37.26 20.03
C TRP A 7 13.58 36.21 19.41
N GLU A 8 13.70 35.05 20.04
CA GLU A 8 14.36 33.89 19.44
C GLU A 8 13.41 33.24 18.42
N ALA A 9 13.85 33.16 17.17
CA ALA A 9 13.13 32.40 16.15
C ALA A 9 13.11 30.92 16.56
N PRO A 10 11.95 30.22 16.49
CA PRO A 10 11.91 28.81 16.83
C PRO A 10 12.83 28.02 15.90
N ASP A 11 13.61 27.10 16.49
CA ASP A 11 14.44 26.15 15.77
C ASP A 11 13.66 25.59 14.58
N SER A 12 14.20 25.77 13.37
CA SER A 12 13.60 25.18 12.19
C SER A 12 13.55 23.68 12.41
N VAL A 13 12.34 23.11 12.52
CA VAL A 13 12.16 21.66 12.64
C VAL A 13 12.52 21.03 11.30
N ALA A 14 13.82 20.79 11.10
CA ALA A 14 14.32 20.00 9.99
C ALA A 14 13.69 18.62 10.11
N ARG A 15 12.74 18.34 9.22
CA ARG A 15 11.97 17.09 9.26
C ARG A 15 12.90 15.91 9.00
N ARG A 16 12.78 14.87 9.83
CA ARG A 16 13.51 13.60 9.73
C ARG A 16 13.51 13.08 8.29
N ARG A 17 14.70 12.81 7.76
CA ARG A 17 14.86 12.09 6.48
C ARG A 17 14.20 10.72 6.57
N ARG A 18 13.54 10.33 5.49
CA ARG A 18 13.07 8.95 5.30
C ARG A 18 14.21 8.22 4.61
N ASP A 19 15.14 7.72 5.41
CA ASP A 19 16.21 6.84 4.92
C ASP A 19 15.59 5.44 4.82
N ASP A 20 14.95 5.17 3.68
CA ASP A 20 14.36 3.87 3.41
C ASP A 20 15.48 2.84 3.27
N ILE A 21 15.36 1.72 3.99
CA ILE A 21 16.33 0.61 3.87
C ILE A 21 16.01 -0.14 2.57
N PRO A 22 16.99 -0.45 1.70
CA PRO A 22 16.75 -1.27 0.52
C PRO A 22 16.01 -2.57 0.86
N LEU A 23 15.10 -3.00 -0.01
CA LEU A 23 14.27 -4.19 0.18
C LEU A 23 13.27 -4.15 1.35
N SER A 24 13.17 -3.04 2.08
CA SER A 24 12.18 -2.90 3.13
C SER A 24 10.75 -2.77 2.60
N VAL A 25 9.79 -3.23 3.39
CA VAL A 25 8.36 -3.19 3.04
C VAL A 25 7.70 -2.00 3.73
N HIS A 26 6.88 -1.26 2.99
CA HIS A 26 6.21 -0.06 3.48
C HIS A 26 4.70 -0.11 3.22
N HIS A 27 3.92 0.23 4.25
CA HIS A 27 2.52 0.60 4.11
C HIS A 27 2.41 2.08 3.79
N VAL A 28 1.91 2.41 2.60
CA VAL A 28 1.71 3.77 2.13
C VAL A 28 0.25 4.14 2.19
N ILE A 29 -0.04 5.36 2.66
CA ILE A 29 -1.37 5.94 2.66
C ILE A 29 -1.27 7.36 2.10
N GLN A 30 -2.12 7.68 1.14
CA GLN A 30 -2.27 9.06 0.67
C GLN A 30 -3.74 9.37 0.42
N ARG A 31 -4.16 10.57 0.84
CA ARG A 31 -5.57 10.98 0.90
C ARG A 31 -5.79 12.32 0.23
N GLY A 32 -6.96 12.47 -0.38
CA GLY A 32 -7.44 13.70 -0.97
C GLY A 32 -7.53 14.85 0.03
N ASN A 33 -7.34 16.06 -0.46
CA ASN A 33 -7.52 17.26 0.35
C ASN A 33 -8.96 17.34 0.87
N ASN A 34 -9.16 17.74 2.14
CA ASN A 34 -10.47 17.75 2.80
C ASN A 34 -11.25 16.42 2.72
N ARG A 35 -10.57 15.28 2.55
CA ARG A 35 -11.19 13.96 2.32
C ARG A 35 -12.06 13.90 1.06
N ASN A 36 -11.89 14.84 0.14
CA ASN A 36 -12.53 14.83 -1.17
C ASN A 36 -12.09 13.61 -1.97
N TYR A 37 -12.94 13.21 -2.92
CA TYR A 37 -12.59 12.18 -3.87
C TYR A 37 -11.34 12.59 -4.65
N ILE A 38 -10.49 11.59 -4.89
CA ILE A 38 -9.32 11.70 -5.77
C ILE A 38 -9.54 10.95 -7.07
N TYR A 39 -10.71 10.31 -7.23
CA TYR A 39 -11.19 9.64 -8.43
C TYR A 39 -12.66 10.06 -8.63
N GLU A 40 -13.00 10.68 -9.76
CA GLU A 40 -14.41 11.02 -10.06
C GLU A 40 -15.15 9.82 -10.67
N ASN A 41 -14.43 8.93 -11.34
CA ASN A 41 -15.01 7.76 -11.98
C ASN A 41 -13.96 6.65 -12.15
N THR A 42 -14.41 5.54 -12.74
CA THR A 42 -13.59 4.35 -12.95
C THR A 42 -12.40 4.58 -13.88
N ARG A 43 -12.49 5.52 -14.83
CA ARG A 43 -11.38 5.83 -15.74
C ARG A 43 -10.20 6.41 -14.98
N ASP A 44 -10.46 7.19 -13.94
CA ASP A 44 -9.41 7.78 -13.12
C ASP A 44 -8.67 6.71 -12.31
N LYS A 45 -9.39 5.71 -11.78
CA LYS A 45 -8.78 4.56 -11.10
C LYS A 45 -7.95 3.71 -12.06
N HIS A 46 -8.40 3.52 -13.31
CA HIS A 46 -7.60 2.84 -14.34
C HIS A 46 -6.30 3.60 -14.66
N GLU A 47 -6.38 4.91 -14.86
CA GLU A 47 -5.20 5.73 -15.10
C GLU A 47 -4.23 5.68 -13.92
N PHE A 48 -4.74 5.76 -12.69
CA PHE A 48 -3.91 5.65 -11.50
C PHE A 48 -3.16 4.33 -11.44
N LEU A 49 -3.82 3.21 -11.75
CA LEU A 49 -3.17 1.90 -11.79
C LEU A 49 -2.11 1.80 -12.89
N ALA A 50 -2.35 2.41 -14.06
CA ALA A 50 -1.35 2.47 -15.13
C ALA A 50 -0.10 3.24 -14.67
N ILE A 51 -0.28 4.44 -14.11
CA ILE A 51 0.82 5.26 -13.58
C ILE A 51 1.52 4.56 -12.41
N LEU A 52 0.79 3.82 -11.57
CA LEU A 52 1.38 3.03 -10.49
C LEU A 52 2.24 1.88 -11.04
N SER A 53 1.79 1.20 -12.09
CA SER A 53 2.57 0.18 -12.79
C SER A 53 3.90 0.76 -13.27
N ASP A 54 3.85 1.89 -13.98
CA ASP A 54 5.04 2.59 -14.47
C ASP A 54 5.96 3.00 -13.32
N ALA A 55 5.39 3.53 -12.24
CA ALA A 55 6.15 3.97 -11.07
C ALA A 55 6.91 2.81 -10.42
N VAL A 56 6.27 1.65 -10.29
CA VAL A 56 6.85 0.44 -9.70
C VAL A 56 7.99 -0.07 -10.58
N GLU A 57 7.78 -0.16 -11.89
CA GLU A 57 8.77 -0.62 -12.86
C GLU A 57 9.99 0.30 -12.93
N ILE A 58 9.79 1.60 -13.14
CA ILE A 58 10.87 2.61 -13.27
C ILE A 58 11.77 2.63 -12.03
N HIS A 59 11.23 2.32 -10.85
CA HIS A 59 11.96 2.41 -9.59
C HIS A 59 12.43 1.05 -9.07
N GLY A 60 12.20 -0.03 -9.83
CA GLY A 60 12.61 -1.38 -9.44
C GLY A 60 12.00 -1.85 -8.11
N ALA A 61 10.78 -1.41 -7.80
CA ALA A 61 10.06 -1.82 -6.60
C ALA A 61 9.18 -3.05 -6.89
N SER A 62 8.70 -3.72 -5.84
CA SER A 62 7.61 -4.71 -5.95
C SER A 62 6.36 -4.16 -5.26
N LEU A 63 5.25 -4.10 -5.97
CA LEU A 63 3.95 -3.85 -5.34
C LEU A 63 3.39 -5.16 -4.79
N LEU A 64 3.31 -5.29 -3.47
CA LEU A 64 2.82 -6.50 -2.80
C LEU A 64 1.30 -6.51 -2.66
N HIS A 65 0.67 -5.34 -2.49
CA HIS A 65 -0.79 -5.22 -2.44
C HIS A 65 -1.22 -3.75 -2.62
N TYR A 66 -2.49 -3.54 -2.95
CA TYR A 66 -3.10 -2.20 -3.00
C TYR A 66 -4.62 -2.23 -2.79
N VAL A 67 -5.18 -1.07 -2.41
CA VAL A 67 -6.61 -0.77 -2.55
C VAL A 67 -6.80 0.72 -2.88
N LEU A 68 -7.65 1.02 -3.86
CA LEU A 68 -8.03 2.38 -4.25
C LEU A 68 -9.45 2.69 -3.76
N MET A 69 -9.54 3.36 -2.61
CA MET A 69 -10.78 3.93 -2.10
C MET A 69 -11.10 5.23 -2.85
N ASP A 70 -12.28 5.83 -2.66
CA ASP A 70 -12.66 6.98 -3.49
C ASP A 70 -11.88 8.27 -3.14
N ASN A 71 -11.52 8.45 -1.87
CA ASN A 71 -10.75 9.61 -1.40
C ASN A 71 -9.33 9.31 -0.93
N HIS A 72 -8.85 8.07 -1.04
CA HIS A 72 -7.49 7.69 -0.65
C HIS A 72 -7.09 6.36 -1.27
N TYR A 73 -5.80 6.08 -1.24
CA TYR A 73 -5.28 4.76 -1.58
C TYR A 73 -4.42 4.20 -0.44
N HIS A 74 -4.34 2.88 -0.37
CA HIS A 74 -3.31 2.18 0.39
C HIS A 74 -2.46 1.33 -0.54
N LEU A 75 -1.14 1.38 -0.38
CA LEU A 75 -0.20 0.50 -1.08
C LEU A 75 0.64 -0.26 -0.06
N LEU A 76 1.00 -1.49 -0.39
CA LEU A 76 2.03 -2.25 0.29
C LEU A 76 3.17 -2.45 -0.71
N VAL A 77 4.28 -1.75 -0.50
CA VAL A 77 5.39 -1.67 -1.47
C VAL A 77 6.66 -2.19 -0.82
N ARG A 78 7.33 -3.12 -1.48
CA ARG A 78 8.73 -3.44 -1.18
C ARG A 78 9.62 -2.57 -2.06
N VAL A 79 10.44 -1.72 -1.46
CA VAL A 79 11.34 -0.83 -2.21
C VAL A 79 12.49 -1.64 -2.82
N GLY A 80 12.98 -1.21 -3.98
CA GLY A 80 14.25 -1.70 -4.52
C GLY A 80 15.43 -0.96 -3.89
N GLU A 81 16.44 -0.65 -4.72
CA GLU A 81 17.59 0.18 -4.33
C GLU A 81 17.25 1.67 -4.20
N GLN A 82 16.17 2.10 -4.87
CA GLN A 82 15.74 3.50 -4.83
C GLN A 82 14.77 3.74 -3.66
N PRO A 83 14.83 4.92 -3.01
CA PRO A 83 13.95 5.24 -1.91
C PRO A 83 12.50 5.36 -2.37
N LEU A 84 11.56 4.95 -1.51
CA LEU A 84 10.11 4.98 -1.72
C LEU A 84 9.63 6.36 -2.16
N SER A 85 10.29 7.40 -1.66
CA SER A 85 9.96 8.79 -1.98
C SER A 85 10.02 9.13 -3.46
N ARG A 86 10.91 8.50 -4.25
CA ARG A 86 11.00 8.72 -5.70
C ARG A 86 9.80 8.11 -6.43
N LEU A 87 9.46 6.86 -6.10
CA LEU A 87 8.30 6.17 -6.66
C LEU A 87 7.01 6.97 -6.38
N LEU A 88 6.82 7.38 -5.13
CA LEU A 88 5.61 8.12 -4.75
C LEU A 88 5.57 9.55 -5.27
N TRP A 89 6.74 10.17 -5.51
CA TRP A 89 6.80 11.45 -6.20
C TRP A 89 6.33 11.29 -7.65
N TYR A 90 6.85 10.29 -8.37
CA TYR A 90 6.45 9.98 -9.74
C TYR A 90 4.93 9.74 -9.82
N LEU A 91 4.43 8.78 -9.02
CA LEU A 91 3.02 8.39 -8.98
C LEU A 91 2.11 9.60 -8.74
N ASN A 92 2.34 10.32 -7.64
CA ASN A 92 1.45 11.40 -7.23
C ASN A 92 1.52 12.59 -8.18
N ARG A 93 2.70 12.90 -8.73
CA ARG A 93 2.88 14.00 -9.67
C ARG A 93 2.17 13.70 -10.98
N HIS A 94 2.42 12.54 -11.59
CA HIS A 94 1.83 12.18 -12.87
C HIS A 94 0.32 12.08 -12.78
N TYR A 95 -0.20 11.48 -11.70
CA TYR A 95 -1.65 11.40 -11.50
C TYR A 95 -2.29 12.78 -11.26
N THR A 96 -1.64 13.67 -10.50
CA THR A 96 -2.14 15.05 -10.31
C THR A 96 -2.18 15.82 -11.64
N ILE A 97 -1.17 15.66 -12.50
CA ILE A 97 -1.14 16.29 -13.83
C ILE A 97 -2.30 15.78 -14.69
N TYR A 98 -2.49 14.46 -14.74
CA TYR A 98 -3.61 13.84 -15.45
C TYR A 98 -4.95 14.39 -14.97
N TYR A 99 -5.18 14.35 -13.65
CA TYR A 99 -6.45 14.74 -13.04
C TYR A 99 -6.76 16.22 -13.29
N ASN A 100 -5.76 17.09 -13.10
CA ASN A 100 -5.91 18.52 -13.36
C ASN A 100 -6.23 18.82 -14.83
N LYS A 101 -5.55 18.16 -15.77
CA LYS A 101 -5.84 18.29 -17.20
C LYS A 101 -7.25 17.83 -17.55
N ARG A 102 -7.67 16.67 -17.00
CA ARG A 102 -8.96 16.05 -17.29
C ARG A 102 -10.15 16.88 -16.78
N TYR A 103 -10.01 17.50 -15.61
CA TYR A 103 -11.08 18.22 -14.94
C TYR A 103 -10.94 19.75 -15.00
N ASN A 104 -10.02 20.26 -15.83
CA ASN A 104 -9.71 21.69 -15.95
C ASN A 104 -9.46 22.36 -14.58
N ARG A 105 -8.64 21.69 -13.76
CA ARG A 105 -8.27 22.13 -12.40
C ARG A 105 -6.81 22.53 -12.34
N SER A 106 -6.44 23.20 -11.26
CA SER A 106 -5.06 23.49 -10.90
C SER A 106 -4.81 23.18 -9.41
N GLY A 107 -3.54 23.09 -9.01
CA GLY A 107 -3.13 22.83 -7.63
C GLY A 107 -3.05 21.35 -7.25
N THR A 108 -2.96 21.09 -5.94
CA THR A 108 -2.84 19.73 -5.37
C THR A 108 -4.21 19.08 -5.21
N ILE A 109 -4.29 17.78 -5.50
CA ILE A 109 -5.46 16.94 -5.18
C ILE A 109 -5.35 16.33 -3.77
N TYR A 110 -4.14 16.25 -3.22
CA TYR A 110 -3.87 15.61 -1.94
C TYR A 110 -3.79 16.63 -0.80
N GLY A 111 -4.20 16.20 0.40
CA GLY A 111 -4.21 17.03 1.61
C GLY A 111 -2.85 17.18 2.31
N GLY A 112 -1.77 16.67 1.72
CA GLY A 112 -0.42 16.73 2.28
C GLY A 112 0.51 15.67 1.68
N ARG A 113 1.65 15.43 2.35
CA ARG A 113 2.56 14.34 2.00
C ARG A 113 1.93 13.00 2.38
N TYR A 114 2.26 11.96 1.60
CA TYR A 114 1.91 10.59 1.94
C TYR A 114 2.46 10.19 3.32
N LYS A 115 1.71 9.32 4.00
CA LYS A 115 2.16 8.57 5.18
C LYS A 115 2.80 7.28 4.71
N SER A 116 3.90 6.89 5.34
CA SER A 116 4.56 5.60 5.10
C SER A 116 5.00 5.01 6.43
N TYR A 117 4.77 3.72 6.62
CA TYR A 117 5.17 2.94 7.78
C TYR A 117 6.00 1.75 7.30
N MET A 118 7.29 1.72 7.67
CA MET A 118 8.15 0.57 7.40
C MET A 118 7.71 -0.61 8.27
N LEU A 119 7.59 -1.79 7.68
CA LEU A 119 7.13 -3.01 8.33
C LEU A 119 8.32 -3.96 8.49
N GLY A 120 8.85 -4.04 9.72
CA GLY A 120 9.94 -4.96 10.07
C GLY A 120 9.49 -6.26 10.73
N GLU A 121 8.26 -6.30 11.27
CA GLU A 121 7.68 -7.46 11.94
C GLU A 121 6.64 -8.14 11.03
N GLN A 122 6.68 -9.47 10.98
CA GLN A 122 5.78 -10.28 10.16
C GLN A 122 4.31 -10.09 10.62
N GLU A 123 4.10 -9.89 11.93
CA GLU A 123 2.84 -9.51 12.58
C GLU A 123 2.19 -8.30 11.94
N LYS A 124 2.98 -7.24 11.79
CA LYS A 124 2.52 -5.99 11.22
C LYS A 124 2.29 -6.14 9.73
N LEU A 125 3.10 -6.92 9.02
CA LEU A 125 2.91 -7.20 7.60
C LEU A 125 1.55 -7.85 7.34
N TYR A 126 1.23 -8.96 7.99
CA TYR A 126 -0.02 -9.69 7.74
C TYR A 126 -1.25 -8.90 8.19
N SER A 127 -1.14 -8.22 9.33
CA SER A 127 -2.20 -7.31 9.80
C SER A 127 -2.48 -6.20 8.78
N THR A 128 -1.42 -5.68 8.14
CA THR A 128 -1.53 -4.67 7.09
C THR A 128 -2.15 -5.24 5.82
N ILE A 129 -1.72 -6.43 5.37
CA ILE A 129 -2.30 -7.11 4.19
C ILE A 129 -3.81 -7.30 4.41
N ARG A 130 -4.21 -7.88 5.54
CA ARG A 130 -5.62 -8.05 5.90
C ARG A 130 -6.35 -6.71 5.94
N TYR A 131 -5.76 -5.68 6.55
CA TYR A 131 -6.36 -4.36 6.62
C TYR A 131 -6.61 -3.75 5.23
N ILE A 132 -5.66 -3.88 4.30
CA ILE A 132 -5.80 -3.38 2.93
C ILE A 132 -6.93 -4.12 2.21
N VAL A 133 -6.95 -5.45 2.28
CA VAL A 133 -7.97 -6.29 1.63
C VAL A 133 -9.37 -6.02 2.20
N GLN A 134 -9.49 -5.87 3.51
CA GLN A 134 -10.77 -5.68 4.20
C GLN A 134 -11.25 -4.22 4.24
N ASN A 135 -10.48 -3.27 3.70
CA ASN A 135 -10.84 -1.85 3.73
C ASN A 135 -12.20 -1.56 3.06
N PRO A 136 -12.48 -2.09 1.86
CA PRO A 136 -13.76 -1.86 1.18
C PRO A 136 -14.96 -2.45 1.91
N VAL A 137 -14.78 -3.62 2.54
CA VAL A 137 -15.82 -4.27 3.34
C VAL A 137 -16.12 -3.44 4.59
N LYS A 138 -15.08 -3.01 5.32
CA LYS A 138 -15.22 -2.12 6.49
C LYS A 138 -15.85 -0.77 6.16
N ALA A 139 -15.66 -0.28 4.94
CA ALA A 139 -16.28 0.93 4.44
C ALA A 139 -17.71 0.73 3.92
N GLY A 140 -18.24 -0.50 3.93
CA GLY A 140 -19.59 -0.82 3.46
C GLY A 140 -19.76 -0.74 1.94
N MET A 141 -18.66 -0.79 1.17
CA MET A 141 -18.72 -0.65 -0.30
C MET A 141 -19.08 -1.97 -1.01
N VAL A 142 -18.76 -3.10 -0.39
CA VAL A 142 -19.02 -4.47 -0.87
C VAL A 142 -19.24 -5.39 0.32
N ALA A 143 -19.89 -6.54 0.11
CA ALA A 143 -20.13 -7.52 1.16
C ALA A 143 -18.89 -8.37 1.43
N THR A 144 -18.14 -8.71 0.38
CA THR A 144 -16.91 -9.51 0.46
C THR A 144 -15.75 -8.80 -0.23
N ALA A 145 -14.52 -9.04 0.23
CA ALA A 145 -13.35 -8.34 -0.30
C ALA A 145 -13.11 -8.64 -1.80
N VAL A 146 -13.44 -9.85 -2.27
CA VAL A 146 -13.24 -10.27 -3.67
C VAL A 146 -14.13 -9.51 -4.66
N GLU A 147 -15.27 -8.96 -4.21
CA GLU A 147 -16.16 -8.14 -5.02
C GLU A 147 -15.56 -6.76 -5.33
N TYR A 148 -14.59 -6.29 -4.52
CA TYR A 148 -13.99 -4.97 -4.73
C TYR A 148 -12.90 -4.99 -5.79
N ARG A 149 -13.30 -4.64 -7.02
CA ARG A 149 -12.44 -4.60 -8.21
C ARG A 149 -11.21 -3.69 -8.11
N TRP A 150 -11.20 -2.71 -7.21
CA TRP A 150 -10.12 -1.72 -7.09
C TRP A 150 -9.16 -2.08 -5.96
N SER A 151 -8.82 -3.36 -5.86
CA SER A 151 -7.83 -3.88 -4.95
C SER A 151 -7.02 -4.98 -5.62
N GLY A 152 -5.81 -5.20 -5.12
CA GLY A 152 -4.98 -6.32 -5.56
C GLY A 152 -5.49 -7.69 -5.13
N HIS A 153 -6.60 -7.78 -4.37
CA HIS A 153 -7.03 -9.05 -3.78
C HIS A 153 -7.46 -10.08 -4.83
N LYS A 154 -8.33 -9.69 -5.78
CA LYS A 154 -8.75 -10.57 -6.88
C LYS A 154 -7.56 -11.02 -7.74
N GLU A 155 -6.58 -10.14 -7.90
CA GLU A 155 -5.35 -10.43 -8.62
C GLU A 155 -4.51 -11.50 -7.91
N VAL A 156 -4.36 -11.40 -6.59
CA VAL A 156 -3.62 -12.39 -5.79
C VAL A 156 -4.29 -13.77 -5.83
N LEU A 157 -5.63 -13.82 -5.85
CA LEU A 157 -6.41 -15.06 -5.89
C LEU A 157 -6.40 -15.76 -7.26
N ALA A 158 -6.15 -15.04 -8.36
CA ALA A 158 -6.21 -15.61 -9.70
C ALA A 158 -5.08 -16.63 -9.96
N GLU A 159 -5.36 -17.78 -10.56
CA GLU A 159 -4.33 -18.80 -10.82
C GLU A 159 -3.28 -18.33 -11.83
N LYS A 160 -3.70 -17.62 -12.87
CA LYS A 160 -2.81 -17.05 -13.89
C LYS A 160 -2.29 -15.70 -13.42
N GLY A 161 -0.97 -15.50 -13.51
CA GLY A 161 -0.37 -14.19 -13.33
C GLY A 161 -0.96 -13.16 -14.29
N GLY A 162 -0.99 -11.90 -13.86
CA GLY A 162 -1.53 -10.78 -14.62
C GLY A 162 -1.95 -9.66 -13.67
N GLY A 163 -1.71 -8.40 -14.07
CA GLY A 163 -1.90 -7.23 -13.21
C GLY A 163 -0.58 -6.66 -12.69
N ILE A 164 -0.64 -5.86 -11.63
CA ILE A 164 0.49 -5.04 -11.14
C ILE A 164 1.06 -5.52 -9.80
N VAL A 165 0.43 -6.51 -9.16
CA VAL A 165 0.89 -7.12 -7.90
C VAL A 165 1.96 -8.17 -8.21
N ASP A 166 3.13 -8.01 -7.57
CA ASP A 166 4.18 -9.02 -7.57
C ASP A 166 3.78 -10.18 -6.63
N ARG A 167 2.94 -11.08 -7.16
CA ARG A 167 2.43 -12.25 -6.43
C ARG A 167 3.55 -13.14 -5.91
N ARG A 168 4.63 -13.30 -6.68
CA ARG A 168 5.79 -14.10 -6.27
C ARG A 168 6.44 -13.49 -5.03
N ALA A 169 6.70 -12.18 -5.03
CA ALA A 169 7.24 -11.49 -3.88
C ALA A 169 6.30 -11.57 -2.66
N LEU A 170 4.99 -11.38 -2.87
CA LEU A 170 4.00 -11.48 -1.80
C LEU A 170 3.98 -12.88 -1.18
N PHE A 171 3.93 -13.93 -2.00
CA PHE A 171 3.87 -15.32 -1.54
C PHE A 171 5.13 -15.78 -0.83
N GLY A 172 6.29 -15.22 -1.18
CA GLY A 172 7.54 -15.45 -0.44
C GLY A 172 7.47 -15.04 1.03
N TYR A 173 6.53 -14.20 1.44
CA TYR A 173 6.28 -13.89 2.85
C TYR A 173 5.38 -14.90 3.57
N PHE A 174 4.72 -15.82 2.86
CA PHE A 174 3.80 -16.81 3.43
C PHE A 174 4.38 -18.22 3.44
N ALA A 175 4.84 -18.71 2.28
CA ALA A 175 5.45 -20.03 2.14
C ALA A 175 6.25 -20.14 0.82
N PRO A 176 7.23 -21.06 0.73
CA PRO A 176 7.97 -21.31 -0.52
C PRO A 176 7.09 -21.91 -1.63
N GLU A 177 6.17 -22.80 -1.27
CA GLU A 177 5.25 -23.47 -2.19
C GLU A 177 4.02 -22.59 -2.46
N VAL A 178 3.68 -22.40 -3.74
CA VAL A 178 2.69 -21.42 -4.19
C VAL A 178 1.28 -21.76 -3.70
N ALA A 179 0.87 -23.03 -3.78
CA ALA A 179 -0.47 -23.45 -3.36
C ALA A 179 -0.65 -23.28 -1.85
N LEU A 180 0.38 -23.55 -1.06
CA LEU A 180 0.39 -23.31 0.37
C LEU A 180 0.39 -21.82 0.69
N ALA A 181 1.23 -21.03 0.02
CA ALA A 181 1.27 -19.58 0.20
C ALA A 181 -0.11 -18.95 -0.08
N LEU A 182 -0.81 -19.40 -1.13
CA LEU A 182 -2.17 -18.99 -1.44
C LEU A 182 -3.16 -19.38 -0.33
N LYS A 183 -3.10 -20.63 0.18
CA LYS A 183 -3.94 -21.05 1.32
C LYS A 183 -3.71 -20.18 2.57
N CYS A 184 -2.45 -19.89 2.88
CA CYS A 184 -2.08 -19.02 4.00
C CYS A 184 -2.55 -17.57 3.79
N TYR A 185 -2.43 -17.04 2.56
CA TYR A 185 -2.94 -15.74 2.18
C TYR A 185 -4.47 -15.64 2.34
N VAL A 186 -5.22 -16.61 1.84
CA VAL A 186 -6.68 -16.67 1.97
C VAL A 186 -7.07 -16.73 3.46
N GLN A 187 -6.41 -17.59 4.24
CA GLN A 187 -6.64 -17.65 5.68
C GLN A 187 -6.36 -16.31 6.36
N CYS A 188 -5.30 -15.59 5.96
CA CYS A 188 -4.97 -14.28 6.47
C CYS A 188 -6.05 -13.22 6.15
N THR A 189 -6.62 -13.29 4.96
CA THR A 189 -7.41 -12.19 4.38
C THR A 189 -8.91 -12.41 4.46
N GLU A 190 -9.39 -13.64 4.60
CA GLU A 190 -10.82 -13.98 4.54
C GLU A 190 -11.35 -14.66 5.80
N SER A 191 -10.50 -15.23 6.67
CA SER A 191 -10.99 -15.89 7.89
C SER A 191 -11.54 -14.89 8.92
N ASP A 192 -12.74 -15.14 9.43
CA ASP A 192 -13.39 -14.33 10.47
C ASP A 192 -12.69 -14.43 11.83
N ASN A 193 -12.09 -15.59 12.12
CA ASN A 193 -11.36 -15.86 13.36
C ASN A 193 -9.87 -15.46 13.28
N TRP A 194 -9.48 -14.75 12.22
CA TRP A 194 -8.10 -14.31 12.07
C TRP A 194 -7.78 -13.21 13.09
N SER A 195 -6.79 -13.49 13.94
CA SER A 195 -6.02 -12.50 14.67
C SER A 195 -4.56 -12.66 14.30
N PRO A 196 -3.68 -11.66 14.55
CA PRO A 196 -2.25 -11.84 14.36
C PRO A 196 -1.79 -13.15 15.00
N LYS A 197 -2.00 -13.32 16.31
CA LYS A 197 -1.56 -14.50 17.08
C LYS A 197 -2.04 -15.85 16.49
N ILE A 198 -3.33 -15.96 16.16
CA ILE A 198 -3.92 -17.21 15.65
C ILE A 198 -3.46 -17.47 14.21
N GLY A 199 -3.44 -16.42 13.39
CA GLY A 199 -2.97 -16.49 12.01
C GLY A 199 -1.51 -16.93 11.91
N PHE A 200 -0.63 -16.42 12.78
CA PHE A 200 0.78 -16.80 12.80
C PHE A 200 0.98 -18.26 13.12
N ALA A 201 0.37 -18.76 14.19
CA ALA A 201 0.50 -20.17 14.57
C ALA A 201 0.13 -21.07 13.38
N THR A 202 -1.01 -20.81 12.73
CA THR A 202 -1.42 -21.64 11.60
C THR A 202 -0.51 -21.49 10.37
N ILE A 203 0.01 -20.30 10.07
CA ILE A 203 0.92 -20.10 8.93
C ILE A 203 2.28 -20.77 9.19
N ILE A 204 2.84 -20.61 10.39
CA ILE A 204 4.13 -21.17 10.79
C ILE A 204 4.07 -22.70 10.78
N ASP A 205 3.03 -23.28 11.38
CA ASP A 205 2.88 -24.75 11.44
C ASP A 205 2.83 -25.33 10.03
N ARG A 206 2.09 -24.69 9.12
CA ARG A 206 2.01 -25.12 7.72
C ARG A 206 3.32 -24.92 6.94
N ALA A 207 4.08 -23.87 7.23
CA ALA A 207 5.37 -23.64 6.60
C ALA A 207 6.39 -24.72 7.00
N LYS A 208 6.39 -25.15 8.27
CA LYS A 208 7.23 -26.26 8.75
C LYS A 208 6.86 -27.60 8.09
N GLU A 209 5.56 -27.90 8.00
CA GLU A 209 5.08 -29.12 7.30
C GLU A 209 5.50 -29.17 5.82
N ALA A 210 5.73 -28.02 5.18
CA ALA A 210 6.20 -27.95 3.80
C ALA A 210 7.72 -28.05 3.65
N GLU A 211 8.48 -27.72 4.69
CA GLU A 211 9.94 -27.86 4.71
C GLU A 211 10.37 -29.31 5.00
N GLU A 212 9.51 -30.09 5.67
CA GLU A 212 9.71 -31.51 5.99
C GLU A 212 9.27 -32.48 4.86
N ARG A 213 8.75 -31.97 3.74
CA ARG A 213 8.28 -32.77 2.58
C ARG A 213 9.13 -32.54 1.35
#